data_AF-A0A7Y4QUW0-F1
#
_entry.id   AF-A0A7Y4QUW0-F1
#
_cell.length_a   1.000
_cell.length_b   1.000
_cell.length_c   1.000
_cell.angle_alpha   90.00
_cell.angle_beta   90.00
_cell.angle_gamma   90.00
#
_symmetry.space_group_name_H-M   'P 1'
#
loop_
_entity.id
_entity.type
_entity.pdbx_description
1 polymer ?
#
loop_
_entity_poly.entity_id
_entity_poly.type
_entity_poly.pdbx_seq_one_letter_code
_entity_poly.pdbx_strand_id
1 'polypeptide(L)'
;MMATRILHCGNSIINYDICIEQKIAGFTTGGPSSGDLIYLVVKVKKKSLCGARFVLDEITDYKPWPDSERYFLSFTVKNIEYCEPFDVSILAGPGGPHWGPKYMQSSKPIKEADAVELLENTFRQKHVEHFHRFEDVENQTEIKEDERVSEEITEFTNAIKENPELEVKIMGTFQTINFTNEMDVIRGLEKLVNDNFHSLFQQFPENRSILIPENRLFMTQGIKNEDIYVSGIRGIPDALLIIFTKSLSNPLQINLIEYECYGETRTRASEKSNYLNTQIIPQLMRFASVFSIITDQNTRETTIKKWIEKILIYINKDSKLEAKLTEWIRELNPKIKEKSIDREIEKLLETSFKTNLRIMLIIDELTTEQKVTIKNVINSFKLGNDSSIGFEGYVIKLIQKLKINEMLAEYALTVQ
;
A
#
# COMPACT_ATOMS: atom_id res chain seq x y z
N MET A 1 5.05 -19.69 -10.90
CA MET A 1 4.05 -20.79 -10.91
C MET A 1 2.76 -20.18 -10.39
N MET A 2 1.67 -20.27 -11.13
CA MET A 2 0.38 -19.66 -10.76
C MET A 2 -0.23 -20.43 -9.60
N ALA A 3 -0.26 -19.85 -8.40
CA ALA A 3 -0.89 -20.50 -7.25
C ALA A 3 -2.39 -20.25 -7.25
N THR A 4 -3.18 -21.19 -6.73
CA THR A 4 -4.61 -21.01 -6.48
C THR A 4 -4.83 -20.74 -4.99
N ARG A 5 -5.64 -19.72 -4.68
CA ARG A 5 -5.92 -19.27 -3.31
C ARG A 5 -7.39 -18.92 -3.14
N ILE A 6 -7.83 -18.87 -1.88
CA ILE A 6 -9.11 -18.29 -1.48
C ILE A 6 -8.85 -16.96 -0.78
N LEU A 7 -9.52 -15.90 -1.22
CA LEU A 7 -9.54 -14.62 -0.50
C LEU A 7 -10.90 -14.48 0.18
N HIS A 8 -10.90 -14.50 1.52
CA HIS A 8 -12.11 -14.46 2.32
C HIS A 8 -12.34 -13.07 2.92
N CYS A 9 -13.39 -12.36 2.49
CA CYS A 9 -13.75 -11.01 2.93
C CYS A 9 -14.43 -10.96 4.32
N GLY A 10 -14.49 -12.09 5.02
CA GLY A 10 -15.18 -12.20 6.30
C GLY A 10 -16.68 -12.07 6.11
N ASN A 11 -17.33 -11.28 6.97
CA ASN A 11 -18.75 -10.93 6.86
C ASN A 11 -18.99 -9.63 6.06
N SER A 12 -17.94 -9.00 5.52
CA SER A 12 -18.05 -7.70 4.85
C SER A 12 -18.41 -7.88 3.37
N ILE A 13 -19.70 -7.77 3.06
CA ILE A 13 -20.20 -7.72 1.68
C ILE A 13 -19.64 -6.49 0.97
N ILE A 14 -19.53 -5.35 1.68
CA ILE A 14 -18.92 -4.12 1.17
C ILE A 14 -17.48 -4.38 0.67
N ASN A 15 -16.63 -5.06 1.46
CA ASN A 15 -15.26 -5.34 1.03
C ASN A 15 -15.22 -6.31 -0.15
N TYR A 16 -16.14 -7.28 -0.23
CA TYR A 16 -16.31 -8.18 -1.36
C TYR A 16 -16.67 -7.42 -2.64
N ASP A 17 -17.66 -6.52 -2.57
CA ASP A 17 -18.10 -5.70 -3.70
C ASP A 17 -17.00 -4.74 -4.16
N ILE A 18 -16.31 -4.07 -3.24
CA ILE A 18 -15.16 -3.20 -3.54
C ILE A 18 -14.10 -3.96 -4.34
N CYS A 19 -13.81 -5.22 -4.00
CA CYS A 19 -12.79 -5.99 -4.71
C CYS A 19 -13.13 -6.15 -6.21
N ILE A 20 -14.41 -6.36 -6.51
CA ILE A 20 -14.90 -6.56 -7.88
C ILE A 20 -15.06 -5.23 -8.61
N GLU A 21 -15.71 -4.25 -7.99
CA GLU A 21 -16.03 -2.97 -8.61
C GLU A 21 -14.79 -2.12 -8.87
N GLN A 22 -13.87 -2.06 -7.90
CA GLN A 22 -12.62 -1.30 -8.00
C GLN A 22 -11.47 -2.14 -8.57
N LYS A 23 -11.73 -3.41 -8.91
CA LYS A 23 -10.76 -4.35 -9.49
C LYS A 23 -9.46 -4.46 -8.68
N ILE A 24 -9.61 -4.68 -7.38
CA ILE A 24 -8.49 -4.68 -6.45
C ILE A 24 -8.64 -5.76 -5.38
N ALA A 25 -7.54 -6.36 -4.95
CA ALA A 25 -7.52 -7.37 -3.90
C ALA A 25 -6.51 -6.98 -2.82
N GLY A 26 -6.96 -6.92 -1.56
CA GLY A 26 -6.15 -6.59 -0.39
C GLY A 26 -5.84 -7.83 0.45
N PHE A 27 -4.61 -7.93 0.95
CA PHE A 27 -4.14 -9.04 1.75
C PHE A 27 -3.53 -8.56 3.06
N THR A 28 -3.90 -9.21 4.16
CA THR A 28 -3.40 -8.90 5.52
C THR A 28 -2.04 -9.52 5.82
N THR A 29 -1.53 -10.36 4.91
CA THR A 29 -0.24 -11.04 5.03
C THR A 29 0.51 -10.99 3.71
N GLY A 30 1.84 -11.08 3.76
CA GLY A 30 2.65 -11.27 2.55
C GLY A 30 2.47 -12.66 1.94
N GLY A 31 2.97 -12.85 0.71
CA GLY A 31 2.99 -14.15 0.04
C GLY A 31 2.14 -14.29 -1.25
N PRO A 32 1.02 -13.57 -1.45
CA PRO A 32 0.38 -13.47 -2.75
C PRO A 32 1.33 -12.88 -3.80
N SER A 33 1.17 -13.29 -5.06
CA SER A 33 2.03 -12.83 -6.15
C SER A 33 1.24 -12.60 -7.43
N SER A 34 1.76 -11.71 -8.29
CA SER A 34 1.22 -11.49 -9.64
C SER A 34 1.08 -12.81 -10.39
N GLY A 35 -0.09 -13.02 -10.99
CA GLY A 35 -0.45 -14.23 -11.71
C GLY A 35 -1.20 -15.28 -10.88
N ASP A 36 -1.31 -15.14 -9.55
CA ASP A 36 -2.09 -16.06 -8.73
C ASP A 36 -3.59 -15.99 -9.04
N LEU A 37 -4.27 -17.15 -9.02
CA LEU A 37 -5.73 -17.27 -9.14
C LEU A 37 -6.39 -17.17 -7.78
N ILE A 38 -7.35 -16.27 -7.65
CA ILE A 38 -8.07 -16.00 -6.42
C ILE A 38 -9.53 -16.36 -6.59
N TYR A 39 -10.04 -17.24 -5.74
CA TYR A 39 -11.47 -17.43 -5.51
C TYR A 39 -11.92 -16.48 -4.41
N LEU A 40 -12.80 -15.54 -4.74
CA LEU A 40 -13.29 -14.53 -3.81
C LEU A 40 -14.49 -15.07 -3.04
N VAL A 41 -14.43 -15.01 -1.71
CA VAL A 41 -15.40 -15.61 -0.81
C VAL A 41 -15.88 -14.60 0.23
N VAL A 42 -17.18 -14.62 0.52
CA VAL A 42 -17.79 -13.83 1.60
C VAL A 42 -18.73 -14.71 2.42
N LYS A 43 -18.82 -14.46 3.72
CA LYS A 43 -19.70 -15.20 4.63
C LYS A 43 -21.08 -14.53 4.66
N VAL A 44 -22.10 -15.25 4.19
CA VAL A 44 -23.50 -14.81 4.14
C VAL A 44 -24.37 -15.89 4.77
N LYS A 45 -25.22 -15.54 5.73
CA LYS A 45 -26.14 -16.48 6.43
C LYS A 45 -25.40 -17.74 6.95
N LYS A 46 -24.24 -17.53 7.59
CA LYS A 46 -23.31 -18.57 8.11
C LYS A 46 -22.61 -19.45 7.07
N LYS A 47 -22.82 -19.24 5.77
CA LYS A 47 -22.14 -19.98 4.70
C LYS A 47 -21.05 -19.12 4.09
N SER A 48 -19.88 -19.70 3.84
CA SER A 48 -18.83 -19.05 3.05
C SER A 48 -19.13 -19.30 1.58
N LEU A 49 -19.52 -18.26 0.86
CA LEU A 49 -19.98 -18.34 -0.53
C LEU A 49 -18.93 -17.76 -1.46
N CYS A 50 -18.55 -18.51 -2.49
CA CYS A 50 -17.76 -18.02 -3.61
C CYS A 50 -18.69 -17.59 -4.74
N GLY A 51 -18.56 -16.35 -5.23
CA GLY A 51 -19.33 -15.84 -6.37
C GLY A 51 -18.48 -15.30 -7.52
N ALA A 52 -17.17 -15.14 -7.31
CA ALA A 52 -16.27 -14.60 -8.32
C ALA A 52 -14.86 -15.17 -8.17
N ARG A 53 -14.10 -15.15 -9.27
CA ARG A 53 -12.66 -15.39 -9.26
C ARG A 53 -11.94 -14.45 -10.19
N PHE A 54 -10.65 -14.23 -9.94
CA PHE A 54 -9.82 -13.35 -10.75
C PHE A 54 -8.34 -13.70 -10.62
N VAL A 55 -7.53 -13.14 -11.51
CA VAL A 55 -6.07 -13.28 -11.49
C VAL A 55 -5.46 -11.99 -10.95
N LEU A 56 -4.52 -12.11 -10.01
CA LEU A 56 -3.74 -10.97 -9.53
C LEU A 56 -2.86 -10.42 -10.66
N ASP A 57 -2.87 -9.11 -10.86
CA ASP A 57 -2.12 -8.46 -11.94
C ASP A 57 -0.88 -7.73 -11.40
N GLU A 58 -1.01 -6.45 -11.04
CA GLU A 58 0.11 -5.62 -10.59
C GLU A 58 -0.07 -5.24 -9.12
N ILE A 59 1.03 -5.20 -8.37
CA ILE A 59 1.04 -4.64 -7.02
C ILE A 59 0.64 -3.17 -7.10
N THR A 60 -0.17 -2.71 -6.16
CA THR A 60 -0.63 -1.32 -6.09
C THR A 60 -0.69 -0.81 -4.65
N ASP A 61 -0.52 0.50 -4.51
CA ASP A 61 -0.68 1.24 -3.27
C ASP A 61 -2.10 1.82 -3.12
N TYR A 62 -2.97 1.65 -4.13
CA TYR A 62 -4.37 2.02 -4.03
C TYR A 62 -5.08 1.09 -3.02
N LYS A 63 -5.80 1.67 -2.06
CA LYS A 63 -6.53 0.90 -1.04
C LYS A 63 -7.90 1.57 -0.79
N PRO A 64 -8.95 1.19 -1.53
CA PRO A 64 -10.26 1.85 -1.45
C PRO A 64 -11.07 1.48 -0.21
N TRP A 65 -10.63 0.50 0.58
CA TRP A 65 -11.36 0.06 1.77
C TRP A 65 -11.32 1.09 2.90
N PRO A 66 -12.42 1.24 3.67
CA PRO A 66 -12.42 2.05 4.88
C PRO A 66 -11.39 1.58 5.92
N ASP A 67 -11.11 0.28 5.96
CA ASP A 67 -10.12 -0.35 6.85
C ASP A 67 -8.78 -0.65 6.15
N SER A 68 -8.38 0.22 5.20
CA SER A 68 -7.18 0.07 4.36
C SER A 68 -5.89 -0.29 5.11
N GLU A 69 -5.75 0.20 6.35
CA GLU A 69 -4.59 -0.03 7.22
C GLU A 69 -4.34 -1.52 7.54
N ARG A 70 -5.37 -2.37 7.45
CA ARG A 70 -5.24 -3.81 7.72
C ARG A 70 -4.56 -4.57 6.58
N TYR A 71 -4.60 -4.03 5.36
CA TYR A 71 -4.09 -4.71 4.18
C TYR A 71 -2.64 -4.31 3.97
N PHE A 72 -1.74 -5.23 4.30
CA PHE A 72 -0.31 -5.09 4.08
C PHE A 72 0.03 -4.95 2.59
N LEU A 73 -0.57 -5.79 1.74
CA LEU A 73 -0.28 -5.84 0.30
C LEU A 73 -1.58 -5.73 -0.51
N SER A 74 -1.54 -5.06 -1.66
CA SER A 74 -2.70 -4.91 -2.54
C SER A 74 -2.30 -5.09 -4.00
N PHE A 75 -3.22 -5.66 -4.79
CA PHE A 75 -3.03 -5.94 -6.20
C PHE A 75 -4.22 -5.45 -7.01
N THR A 76 -3.96 -4.88 -8.19
CA THR A 76 -4.98 -4.82 -9.24
C THR A 76 -5.32 -6.23 -9.72
N VAL A 77 -6.53 -6.43 -10.22
CA VAL A 77 -6.98 -7.76 -10.69
C VAL A 77 -7.42 -7.71 -12.15
N LYS A 78 -7.24 -8.84 -12.84
CA LYS A 78 -7.63 -9.05 -14.24
C LYS A 78 -8.37 -10.37 -14.40
N ASN A 79 -9.00 -10.56 -15.57
CA ASN A 79 -9.74 -11.77 -15.92
C ASN A 79 -10.76 -12.16 -14.83
N ILE A 80 -11.61 -11.20 -14.44
CA ILE A 80 -12.67 -11.45 -13.47
C ILE A 80 -13.73 -12.32 -14.16
N GLU A 81 -14.03 -13.46 -13.54
CA GLU A 81 -15.10 -14.38 -13.95
C GLU A 81 -16.10 -14.51 -12.80
N TYR A 82 -17.36 -14.78 -13.15
CA TYR A 82 -18.45 -14.86 -12.19
C TYR A 82 -19.08 -16.25 -12.20
N CYS A 83 -19.62 -16.65 -11.06
CA CYS A 83 -20.42 -17.86 -10.93
C CYS A 83 -21.67 -17.60 -10.09
N GLU A 84 -22.69 -18.42 -10.27
CA GLU A 84 -23.77 -18.54 -9.30
C GLU A 84 -23.16 -18.95 -7.95
N PRO A 85 -23.40 -18.20 -6.85
CA PRO A 85 -22.72 -18.44 -5.59
C PRO A 85 -22.83 -19.89 -5.12
N PHE A 86 -21.70 -20.45 -4.69
CA PHE A 86 -21.66 -21.79 -4.10
C PHE A 86 -20.94 -21.79 -2.78
N ASP A 87 -21.38 -22.70 -1.91
CA ASP A 87 -20.82 -22.90 -0.59
C ASP A 87 -19.47 -23.61 -0.69
N VAL A 88 -18.40 -22.96 -0.22
CA VAL A 88 -17.04 -23.52 -0.32
C VAL A 88 -16.80 -24.67 0.67
N SER A 89 -17.77 -25.01 1.52
CA SER A 89 -17.74 -26.22 2.36
C SER A 89 -17.67 -27.54 1.57
N ILE A 90 -17.84 -27.51 0.24
CA ILE A 90 -17.46 -28.63 -0.63
C ILE A 90 -16.02 -29.10 -0.41
N LEU A 91 -15.14 -28.19 0.05
CA LEU A 91 -13.75 -28.49 0.39
C LEU A 91 -13.59 -29.37 1.62
N ALA A 92 -14.66 -29.65 2.38
CA ALA A 92 -14.66 -30.65 3.44
C ALA A 92 -14.29 -32.05 2.94
N GLY A 93 -14.57 -32.36 1.66
CA GLY A 93 -14.15 -33.61 1.02
C GLY A 93 -12.63 -33.80 1.03
N PRO A 94 -11.87 -32.96 0.30
CA PRO A 94 -10.40 -33.03 0.28
C PRO A 94 -9.71 -32.47 1.53
N GLY A 95 -10.38 -31.59 2.29
CA GLY A 95 -9.84 -30.92 3.47
C GLY A 95 -10.10 -31.61 4.80
N GLY A 96 -11.02 -32.56 4.84
CA GLY A 96 -11.45 -33.21 6.07
C GLY A 96 -12.22 -32.26 7.02
N PRO A 97 -12.31 -32.60 8.32
CA PRO A 97 -13.11 -31.85 9.29
C PRO A 97 -12.62 -30.41 9.51
N HIS A 98 -11.34 -30.12 9.23
CA HIS A 98 -10.71 -28.80 9.44
C HIS A 98 -10.43 -28.05 8.13
N TRP A 99 -11.23 -28.29 7.09
CA TRP A 99 -11.05 -27.68 5.77
C TRP A 99 -11.05 -26.14 5.82
N GLY A 100 -11.84 -25.53 6.71
CA GLY A 100 -11.98 -24.09 6.83
C GLY A 100 -10.66 -23.41 7.20
N PRO A 101 -10.07 -23.71 8.38
CA PRO A 101 -8.74 -23.25 8.75
C PRO A 101 -7.67 -23.58 7.71
N LYS A 102 -7.74 -24.77 7.09
CA LYS A 102 -6.76 -25.23 6.11
C LYS A 102 -6.72 -24.36 4.85
N TYR A 103 -7.87 -24.00 4.29
CA TYR A 103 -7.96 -23.34 2.98
C TYR A 103 -8.32 -21.85 3.03
N MET A 104 -9.04 -21.39 4.06
CA MET A 104 -9.52 -20.00 4.15
C MET A 104 -8.61 -19.09 5.00
N GLN A 105 -7.70 -19.66 5.80
CA GLN A 105 -6.82 -18.87 6.66
C GLN A 105 -5.70 -18.18 5.84
N SER A 106 -5.64 -16.85 5.94
CA SER A 106 -4.56 -16.00 5.40
C SER A 106 -4.31 -16.12 3.89
N SER A 107 -5.27 -16.62 3.10
CA SER A 107 -5.13 -16.78 1.65
C SER A 107 -3.85 -17.53 1.22
N LYS A 108 -3.52 -18.60 1.93
CA LYS A 108 -2.37 -19.46 1.63
C LYS A 108 -2.57 -20.18 0.28
N PRO A 109 -1.49 -20.53 -0.45
CA PRO A 109 -1.59 -21.38 -1.63
C PRO A 109 -2.22 -22.73 -1.28
N ILE A 110 -3.23 -23.16 -2.04
CA ILE A 110 -3.77 -24.52 -1.96
C ILE A 110 -2.77 -25.46 -2.62
N LYS A 111 -2.32 -26.49 -1.90
CA LYS A 111 -1.29 -27.44 -2.38
C LYS A 111 -1.92 -28.70 -2.98
N GLU A 112 -3.12 -29.03 -2.54
CA GLU A 112 -3.87 -30.22 -2.87
C GLU A 112 -4.56 -30.06 -4.24
N ALA A 113 -4.13 -30.87 -5.21
CA ALA A 113 -4.59 -30.78 -6.59
C ALA A 113 -6.10 -31.10 -6.73
N ASP A 114 -6.60 -32.04 -5.93
CA ASP A 114 -8.02 -32.41 -5.89
C ASP A 114 -8.91 -31.28 -5.36
N ALA A 115 -8.44 -30.51 -4.37
CA ALA A 115 -9.13 -29.32 -3.88
C ALA A 115 -9.20 -28.21 -4.96
N VAL A 116 -8.11 -28.00 -5.70
CA VAL A 116 -8.06 -27.04 -6.80
C VAL A 116 -9.00 -27.48 -7.94
N GLU A 117 -8.98 -28.75 -8.31
CA GLU A 117 -9.85 -29.32 -9.34
C GLU A 117 -11.33 -29.24 -8.95
N LEU A 118 -11.66 -29.51 -7.67
CA LEU A 118 -13.02 -29.40 -7.17
C LEU A 118 -13.57 -27.97 -7.26
N LEU A 119 -12.75 -26.97 -6.88
CA LEU A 119 -13.11 -25.56 -7.02
C LEU A 119 -13.31 -25.17 -8.48
N GLU A 120 -12.39 -25.54 -9.36
CA GLU A 120 -12.46 -25.26 -10.79
C GLU A 120 -13.73 -25.84 -11.42
N ASN A 121 -13.99 -27.13 -11.16
CA ASN A 121 -15.14 -27.82 -11.72
C ASN A 121 -16.46 -27.24 -11.21
N THR A 122 -16.55 -26.96 -9.90
CA THR A 122 -17.76 -26.36 -9.30
C THR A 122 -18.00 -24.96 -9.85
N PHE A 123 -16.95 -24.14 -9.96
CA PHE A 123 -17.04 -22.79 -10.50
C PHE A 123 -17.50 -22.81 -11.96
N ARG A 124 -16.89 -23.66 -12.81
CA ARG A 124 -17.26 -23.78 -14.23
C ARG A 124 -18.69 -24.23 -14.45
N GLN A 125 -19.16 -25.20 -13.67
CA GLN A 125 -20.56 -25.69 -13.75
C GLN A 125 -21.57 -24.59 -13.43
N LYS A 126 -21.17 -23.61 -12.62
CA LYS A 126 -22.00 -22.50 -12.16
C LYS A 126 -21.64 -21.18 -12.83
N HIS A 127 -20.86 -21.19 -13.90
CA HIS A 127 -20.41 -19.97 -14.55
C HIS A 127 -21.59 -19.10 -15.01
N VAL A 128 -21.52 -17.80 -14.75
CA VAL A 128 -22.51 -16.82 -15.19
C VAL A 128 -21.80 -15.60 -15.77
N GLU A 129 -22.51 -14.84 -16.61
CA GLU A 129 -21.95 -13.66 -17.27
C GLU A 129 -21.94 -12.40 -16.39
N HIS A 130 -22.72 -12.40 -15.30
CA HIS A 130 -22.97 -11.20 -14.50
C HIS A 130 -22.57 -11.41 -13.04
N PHE A 131 -22.10 -10.33 -12.41
CA PHE A 131 -21.76 -10.32 -11.00
C PHE A 131 -22.99 -10.54 -10.13
N HIS A 132 -22.92 -11.50 -9.20
CA HIS A 132 -23.92 -11.67 -8.17
C HIS A 132 -23.63 -10.73 -7.00
N ARG A 133 -24.48 -9.70 -6.83
CA ARG A 133 -24.49 -8.86 -5.63
C ARG A 133 -25.28 -9.55 -4.54
N PHE A 134 -24.63 -9.79 -3.41
CA PHE A 134 -25.35 -10.23 -2.21
C PHE A 134 -26.16 -9.05 -1.69
N GLU A 135 -27.42 -9.28 -1.35
CA GLU A 135 -28.21 -8.26 -0.66
C GLU A 135 -27.56 -7.97 0.69
N ASP A 136 -27.40 -6.68 1.01
CA ASP A 136 -26.96 -6.26 2.33
C ASP A 136 -27.96 -6.81 3.34
N VAL A 137 -27.48 -7.73 4.17
CA VAL A 137 -28.31 -8.25 5.24
C VAL A 137 -28.27 -7.28 6.42
N GLU A 138 -28.67 -6.03 6.17
CA GLU A 138 -29.13 -5.14 7.22
C GLU A 138 -30.37 -5.80 7.83
N ASN A 139 -30.27 -6.23 9.09
CA ASN A 139 -31.27 -7.01 9.86
C ASN A 139 -31.17 -8.54 9.78
N GLN A 140 -30.00 -9.11 10.06
CA GLN A 140 -30.03 -10.30 10.90
C GLN A 140 -30.07 -9.85 12.36
N THR A 141 -31.19 -10.13 13.03
CA THR A 141 -31.34 -10.17 14.50
C THR A 141 -30.01 -10.45 15.18
N GLU A 142 -29.67 -9.62 16.17
CA GLU A 142 -28.57 -9.78 17.13
C GLU A 142 -28.46 -11.23 17.63
N ILE A 143 -27.81 -12.10 16.86
CA ILE A 143 -27.08 -13.21 17.44
C ILE A 143 -25.82 -12.53 17.97
N LYS A 144 -25.75 -12.34 19.28
CA LYS A 144 -24.65 -11.69 20.00
C LYS A 144 -23.32 -12.09 19.34
N GLU A 145 -22.53 -11.12 18.88
CA GLU A 145 -21.20 -11.35 18.29
C GLU A 145 -20.36 -12.29 19.15
N ASP A 146 -20.53 -12.21 20.48
CA ASP A 146 -19.89 -13.07 21.49
C ASP A 146 -20.10 -14.58 21.27
N GLU A 147 -21.30 -15.02 20.86
CA GLU A 147 -21.56 -16.45 20.62
C GLU A 147 -20.89 -16.96 19.33
N ARG A 148 -20.78 -16.10 18.30
CA ARG A 148 -20.19 -16.46 17.00
C ARG A 148 -18.68 -16.54 17.06
N VAL A 149 -18.03 -15.61 17.76
CA VAL A 149 -16.59 -15.62 18.00
C VAL A 149 -16.19 -16.87 18.80
N SER A 150 -17.04 -17.28 19.76
CA SER A 150 -16.81 -18.49 20.57
C SER A 150 -16.82 -19.78 19.76
N GLU A 151 -17.76 -19.95 18.82
CA GLU A 151 -17.84 -21.13 17.94
C GLU A 151 -16.61 -21.25 17.02
N GLU A 152 -16.20 -20.17 16.36
CA GLU A 152 -15.02 -20.15 15.48
C GLU A 152 -13.73 -20.41 16.27
N ILE A 153 -13.55 -19.76 17.43
CA ILE A 153 -12.39 -19.99 18.31
C ILE A 153 -12.32 -21.46 18.73
N THR A 154 -13.46 -22.06 19.07
CA THR A 154 -13.51 -23.47 19.48
C THR A 154 -13.12 -24.40 18.32
N GLU A 155 -13.60 -24.14 17.10
CA GLU A 155 -13.26 -24.90 15.90
C GLU A 155 -11.76 -24.78 15.57
N PHE A 156 -11.20 -23.57 15.55
CA PHE A 156 -9.76 -23.35 15.35
C PHE A 156 -8.91 -24.00 16.44
N THR A 157 -9.35 -23.94 17.70
CA THR A 157 -8.62 -24.54 18.83
C THR A 157 -8.60 -26.06 18.72
N ASN A 158 -9.70 -26.68 18.32
CA ASN A 158 -9.77 -28.13 18.10
C ASN A 158 -8.94 -28.53 16.87
N ALA A 159 -8.98 -27.74 15.80
CA ALA A 159 -8.14 -27.95 14.61
C ALA A 159 -6.64 -27.94 14.95
N ILE A 160 -6.18 -26.99 15.78
CA ILE A 160 -4.78 -26.91 16.22
C ILE A 160 -4.39 -28.12 17.07
N LYS A 161 -5.27 -28.60 17.96
CA LYS A 161 -5.02 -29.80 18.77
C LYS A 161 -4.84 -31.05 17.90
N GLU A 162 -5.64 -31.18 16.83
CA GLU A 162 -5.60 -32.34 15.93
C GLU A 162 -4.51 -32.23 14.86
N ASN A 163 -4.14 -31.02 14.46
CA ASN A 163 -3.05 -30.76 13.52
C ASN A 163 -2.12 -29.64 14.04
N PRO A 164 -1.03 -29.98 14.74
CA PRO A 164 -0.06 -29.03 15.28
C PRO A 164 0.66 -28.17 14.22
N GLU A 165 0.60 -28.54 12.94
CA GLU A 165 1.14 -27.68 11.86
C GLU A 165 0.31 -26.41 11.65
N LEU A 166 -0.91 -26.35 12.18
CA LEU A 166 -1.74 -25.15 12.21
C LEU A 166 -1.33 -24.18 13.34
N GLU A 167 -0.51 -24.64 14.30
CA GLU A 167 -0.02 -23.80 15.39
C GLU A 167 1.00 -22.77 14.90
N VAL A 168 0.90 -21.54 15.42
CA VAL A 168 1.87 -20.49 15.14
C VAL A 168 3.17 -20.79 15.89
N LYS A 169 4.22 -21.18 15.15
CA LYS A 169 5.55 -21.44 15.72
C LYS A 169 6.29 -20.14 16.01
N ILE A 170 6.58 -19.86 17.29
CA ILE A 170 7.38 -18.71 17.70
C ILE A 170 8.87 -19.04 17.58
N MET A 171 9.54 -18.45 16.58
CA MET A 171 10.96 -18.70 16.29
C MET A 171 11.92 -17.73 16.99
N GLY A 172 11.40 -16.68 17.63
CA GLY A 172 12.17 -15.66 18.33
C GLY A 172 11.28 -14.51 18.79
N THR A 173 11.82 -13.64 19.63
CA THR A 173 11.14 -12.41 20.07
C THR A 173 11.88 -11.19 19.52
N PHE A 174 11.19 -10.06 19.47
CA PHE A 174 11.73 -8.81 18.98
C PHE A 174 11.56 -7.73 20.04
N GLN A 175 12.53 -6.84 20.13
CA GLN A 175 12.47 -5.64 20.96
C GLN A 175 12.57 -4.41 20.06
N THR A 176 11.65 -3.46 20.23
CA THR A 176 11.74 -2.16 19.56
C THR A 176 12.86 -1.33 20.17
N ILE A 177 13.67 -0.72 19.30
CA ILE A 177 14.74 0.20 19.65
C ILE A 177 14.44 1.54 18.98
N ASN A 178 14.70 2.63 19.68
CA ASN A 178 14.53 3.95 19.11
C ASN A 178 15.64 4.22 18.08
N PHE A 179 15.28 4.88 16.99
CA PHE A 179 16.25 5.55 16.14
C PHE A 179 16.93 6.66 16.94
N THR A 180 18.18 7.00 16.58
CA THR A 180 18.88 8.09 17.26
C THR A 180 18.28 9.44 16.86
N ASN A 181 18.05 9.66 15.56
CA ASN A 181 17.32 10.77 14.95
C ASN A 181 17.07 10.43 13.46
N GLU A 182 16.67 11.40 12.64
CA GLU A 182 16.44 11.24 11.20
C GLU A 182 17.74 10.95 10.44
N MET A 183 18.80 11.71 10.73
CA MET A 183 20.02 11.84 9.91
C MET A 183 21.23 11.01 10.39
N ASP A 184 21.13 10.31 11.52
CA ASP A 184 22.27 9.58 12.10
C ASP A 184 22.84 8.54 11.11
N VAL A 185 24.17 8.47 11.03
CA VAL A 185 24.86 7.66 10.01
C VAL A 185 24.69 6.16 10.23
N ILE A 186 24.37 5.72 11.44
CA ILE A 186 24.30 4.30 11.82
C ILE A 186 22.86 3.90 12.12
N ARG A 187 22.15 4.68 12.94
CA ARG A 187 20.79 4.45 13.41
C ARG A 187 19.84 5.59 13.06
N GLY A 188 20.10 6.27 11.95
CA GLY A 188 19.23 7.30 11.38
C GLY A 188 18.07 6.68 10.61
N LEU A 189 16.87 7.20 10.84
CA LEU A 189 15.66 6.70 10.16
C LEU A 189 15.75 6.87 8.64
N GLU A 190 16.14 8.04 8.14
CA GLU A 190 16.21 8.33 6.70
C GLU A 190 17.18 7.37 6.00
N LYS A 191 18.40 7.25 6.53
CA LYS A 191 19.43 6.41 5.93
C LYS A 191 19.00 4.94 5.88
N LEU A 192 18.54 4.40 7.00
CA LEU A 192 18.16 3.00 7.10
C LEU A 192 16.95 2.67 6.21
N VAL A 193 15.99 3.58 6.10
CA VAL A 193 14.83 3.41 5.22
C VAL A 193 15.25 3.50 3.76
N ASN A 194 16.03 4.52 3.36
CA ASN A 194 16.48 4.68 1.97
C ASN A 194 17.30 3.47 1.48
N ASP A 195 18.25 2.99 2.29
CA ASP A 195 19.10 1.84 1.94
C ASP A 195 18.30 0.55 1.75
N ASN A 196 17.10 0.45 2.33
CA ASN A 196 16.26 -0.76 2.32
C ASN A 196 14.88 -0.54 1.69
N PHE A 197 14.67 0.58 0.99
CA PHE A 197 13.33 1.07 0.65
C PHE A 197 12.45 0.05 -0.07
N HIS A 198 12.93 -0.54 -1.17
CA HIS A 198 12.16 -1.49 -1.97
C HIS A 198 11.95 -2.85 -1.28
N SER A 199 12.82 -3.23 -0.34
CA SER A 199 12.65 -4.41 0.51
C SER A 199 11.59 -4.16 1.59
N LEU A 200 11.55 -2.93 2.09
CA LEU A 200 10.70 -2.48 3.18
C LEU A 200 9.26 -2.23 2.69
N PHE A 201 9.11 -1.54 1.56
CA PHE A 201 7.82 -1.19 0.96
C PHE A 201 7.54 -2.03 -0.28
N GLN A 202 7.02 -3.25 -0.07
CA GLN A 202 6.73 -4.18 -1.16
C GLN A 202 5.68 -3.64 -2.15
N GLN A 203 4.83 -2.70 -1.72
CA GLN A 203 3.89 -1.99 -2.58
C GLN A 203 4.57 -1.08 -3.62
N PHE A 204 5.87 -0.79 -3.47
CA PHE A 204 6.67 0.03 -4.38
C PHE A 204 7.81 -0.81 -4.96
N PRO A 205 7.52 -1.76 -5.87
CA PRO A 205 8.54 -2.64 -6.40
C PRO A 205 9.54 -1.85 -7.26
N GLU A 206 10.80 -2.26 -7.21
CA GLU A 206 11.91 -1.54 -7.86
C GLU A 206 11.68 -1.36 -9.37
N ASN A 207 11.05 -2.30 -10.07
CA ASN A 207 10.79 -2.15 -11.51
C ASN A 207 9.66 -1.15 -11.84
N ARG A 208 8.81 -0.77 -10.87
CA ARG A 208 7.68 0.16 -11.05
C ARG A 208 7.81 1.45 -10.25
N SER A 209 8.95 1.68 -9.59
CA SER A 209 9.13 2.90 -8.80
C SER A 209 10.57 3.39 -8.79
N ILE A 210 10.78 4.71 -8.82
CA ILE A 210 12.11 5.35 -8.73
C ILE A 210 12.13 6.22 -7.47
N LEU A 211 12.98 5.87 -6.52
CA LEU A 211 13.29 6.70 -5.35
C LEU A 211 14.48 7.62 -5.68
N ILE A 212 14.34 8.91 -5.41
CA ILE A 212 15.40 9.92 -5.51
C ILE A 212 15.64 10.48 -4.09
N PRO A 213 16.61 9.93 -3.34
CA PRO A 213 16.86 10.30 -1.94
C PRO A 213 17.75 11.55 -1.79
N GLU A 214 17.65 12.52 -2.72
CA GLU A 214 18.47 13.73 -2.71
C GLU A 214 17.65 14.99 -2.38
N ASN A 215 17.48 15.26 -1.09
CA ASN A 215 16.70 16.40 -0.58
C ASN A 215 17.06 17.75 -1.22
N ARG A 216 18.35 18.08 -1.33
CA ARG A 216 18.83 19.37 -1.86
C ARG A 216 18.45 19.63 -3.33
N LEU A 217 18.09 18.60 -4.10
CA LEU A 217 17.60 18.81 -5.46
C LEU A 217 16.26 19.54 -5.45
N PHE A 218 15.39 19.30 -4.48
CA PHE A 218 13.97 19.68 -4.58
C PHE A 218 13.58 20.84 -3.67
N MET A 219 14.31 21.96 -3.73
CA MET A 219 13.89 23.18 -3.03
C MET A 219 12.66 23.82 -3.69
N THR A 220 11.63 24.12 -2.90
CA THR A 220 10.47 24.91 -3.36
C THR A 220 10.82 26.41 -3.45
N GLN A 221 10.21 27.11 -4.41
CA GLN A 221 10.32 28.57 -4.47
C GLN A 221 9.36 29.19 -3.46
N GLY A 222 9.86 30.10 -2.61
CA GLY A 222 9.01 30.84 -1.67
C GLY A 222 8.15 31.86 -2.40
N ILE A 223 6.96 32.18 -1.84
CA ILE A 223 6.08 33.23 -2.36
C ILE A 223 6.81 34.58 -2.26
N LYS A 224 6.85 35.31 -3.37
CA LYS A 224 7.41 36.67 -3.45
C LYS A 224 6.24 37.66 -3.42
N ASN A 225 6.21 38.54 -2.43
CA ASN A 225 5.24 39.65 -2.39
C ASN A 225 6.02 40.96 -2.31
N GLU A 226 5.81 41.85 -3.29
CA GLU A 226 6.38 43.22 -3.32
C GLU A 226 7.85 43.32 -2.85
N ASP A 227 8.73 42.52 -3.46
CA ASP A 227 10.18 42.42 -3.20
C ASP A 227 10.63 41.89 -1.82
N ILE A 228 9.70 41.46 -0.97
CA ILE A 228 10.01 40.70 0.24
C ILE A 228 9.72 39.21 -0.02
N TYR A 229 10.76 38.38 0.06
CA TYR A 229 10.55 36.94 0.17
C TYR A 229 9.91 36.67 1.53
N VAL A 230 8.72 36.07 1.55
CA VAL A 230 8.14 35.60 2.81
C VAL A 230 9.02 34.45 3.32
N SER A 231 9.88 34.74 4.31
CA SER A 231 10.74 33.75 4.95
C SER A 231 9.86 32.71 5.65
N GLY A 232 10.08 31.42 5.39
CA GLY A 232 9.33 30.33 6.03
C GLY A 232 8.43 29.52 5.10
N ILE A 233 8.32 29.85 3.80
CA ILE A 233 7.50 29.10 2.82
C ILE A 233 8.34 28.11 1.99
N ARG A 234 9.68 28.21 2.05
CA ARG A 234 10.56 27.23 1.38
C ARG A 234 10.55 25.92 2.17
N GLY A 235 10.15 24.85 1.50
CA GLY A 235 10.27 23.49 1.97
C GLY A 235 11.25 22.72 1.08
N ILE A 236 11.91 21.73 1.66
CA ILE A 236 12.75 20.77 0.95
C ILE A 236 12.21 19.40 1.39
N PRO A 237 11.55 18.62 0.51
CA PRO A 237 11.23 17.25 0.86
C PRO A 237 12.53 16.45 0.93
N ASP A 238 12.55 15.44 1.80
CA ASP A 238 13.76 14.64 1.98
C ASP A 238 14.03 13.71 0.78
N ALA A 239 12.96 13.20 0.16
CA ALA A 239 13.07 12.39 -1.04
C ALA A 239 11.87 12.56 -1.98
N LEU A 240 12.06 12.10 -3.22
CA LEU A 240 10.99 12.00 -4.21
C LEU A 240 10.82 10.55 -4.64
N LEU A 241 9.58 10.05 -4.67
CA LEU A 241 9.27 8.73 -5.20
C LEU A 241 8.30 8.85 -6.38
N ILE A 242 8.72 8.33 -7.53
CA ILE A 242 7.91 8.27 -8.75
C ILE A 242 7.44 6.84 -8.91
N ILE A 243 6.13 6.63 -9.01
CA ILE A 243 5.52 5.30 -9.20
C ILE A 243 4.89 5.25 -10.59
N PHE A 244 5.00 4.09 -11.24
CA PHE A 244 4.41 3.81 -12.54
C PHE A 244 3.37 2.69 -12.47
N THR A 245 2.14 3.01 -12.86
CA THR A 245 1.02 2.07 -12.93
C THR A 245 0.32 2.22 -14.27
N LYS A 246 0.48 1.24 -15.16
CA LYS A 246 0.00 1.32 -16.55
C LYS A 246 -1.52 1.46 -16.65
N SER A 247 -2.27 0.88 -15.72
CA SER A 247 -3.74 0.80 -15.76
C SER A 247 -4.45 2.11 -15.38
N LEU A 248 -3.73 3.08 -14.82
CA LEU A 248 -4.31 4.35 -14.38
C LEU A 248 -4.39 5.38 -15.53
N SER A 249 -5.39 6.26 -15.45
CA SER A 249 -5.58 7.35 -16.43
C SER A 249 -4.37 8.30 -16.47
N ASN A 250 -3.76 8.55 -15.31
CA ASN A 250 -2.43 9.10 -15.22
C ASN A 250 -1.48 8.01 -14.69
N PRO A 251 -0.59 7.48 -15.54
CA PRO A 251 0.21 6.31 -15.19
C PRO A 251 1.37 6.63 -14.25
N LEU A 252 1.70 7.91 -14.02
CA LEU A 252 2.71 8.31 -13.06
C LEU A 252 2.06 8.94 -11.81
N GLN A 253 2.60 8.61 -10.64
CA GLN A 253 2.29 9.26 -9.37
C GLN A 253 3.58 9.83 -8.79
N ILE A 254 3.51 11.09 -8.33
CA ILE A 254 4.62 11.74 -7.64
C ILE A 254 4.33 11.71 -6.14
N ASN A 255 5.27 11.19 -5.35
CA ASN A 255 5.19 11.18 -3.90
C ASN A 255 6.35 12.02 -3.35
N LEU A 256 6.02 13.03 -2.56
CA LEU A 256 6.98 13.83 -1.80
C LEU A 256 7.17 13.13 -0.46
N ILE A 257 8.38 12.64 -0.18
CA ILE A 257 8.68 11.91 1.05
C ILE A 257 9.28 12.87 2.07
N GLU A 258 8.76 12.80 3.29
CA GLU A 258 9.31 13.44 4.48
C GLU A 258 9.66 12.37 5.52
N TYR A 259 10.88 12.41 6.03
CA TYR A 259 11.35 11.56 7.11
C TYR A 259 11.32 12.33 8.44
N GLU A 260 10.61 11.79 9.42
CA GLU A 260 10.54 12.41 10.75
C GLU A 260 10.83 11.38 11.82
N CYS A 261 11.45 11.82 12.92
CA CYS A 261 11.82 10.92 14.00
C CYS A 261 11.72 11.62 15.36
N TYR A 262 10.89 11.06 16.24
CA TYR A 262 10.94 11.46 17.64
C TYR A 262 12.27 11.04 18.28
N GLY A 263 12.71 9.83 17.95
CA GLY A 263 14.02 9.27 18.27
C GLY A 263 14.26 9.11 19.76
N GLU A 264 15.53 9.14 20.16
CA GLU A 264 15.91 9.02 21.58
C GLU A 264 15.60 10.27 22.41
N THR A 265 15.37 11.41 21.75
CA THR A 265 15.28 12.72 22.42
C THR A 265 13.86 13.11 22.82
N ARG A 266 12.84 12.76 22.02
CA ARG A 266 11.44 13.15 22.27
C ARG A 266 10.64 11.97 22.80
N THR A 267 10.69 11.78 24.11
CA THR A 267 10.11 10.59 24.77
C THR A 267 8.71 10.85 25.31
N ARG A 268 8.40 12.09 25.72
CA ARG A 268 7.12 12.42 26.37
C ARG A 268 6.02 12.69 25.34
N ALA A 269 4.80 12.27 25.64
CA ALA A 269 3.64 12.50 24.78
C ALA A 269 3.41 13.99 24.46
N SER A 270 3.68 14.90 25.41
CA SER A 270 3.56 16.34 25.20
C SER A 270 4.61 16.89 24.22
N GLU A 271 5.84 16.38 24.27
CA GLU A 271 6.92 16.77 23.35
C GLU A 271 6.63 16.28 21.94
N LYS A 272 6.19 15.02 21.82
CA LYS A 272 5.79 14.42 20.54
C LYS A 272 4.61 15.19 19.92
N SER A 273 3.57 15.45 20.70
CA SER A 273 2.41 16.22 20.25
C SER A 273 2.78 17.65 19.83
N ASN A 274 3.62 18.33 20.61
CA ASN A 274 4.09 19.67 20.25
C ASN A 274 4.93 19.65 18.95
N TYR A 275 5.84 18.68 18.81
CA TYR A 275 6.65 18.55 17.60
C TYR A 275 5.80 18.27 16.36
N LEU A 276 4.84 17.34 16.47
CA LEU A 276 3.88 17.03 15.40
C LEU A 276 3.13 18.28 14.93
N ASN A 277 2.58 19.06 15.87
CA ASN A 277 1.73 20.20 15.55
C ASN A 277 2.51 21.46 15.12
N THR A 278 3.75 21.62 15.57
CA THR A 278 4.55 22.84 15.31
C THR A 278 5.61 22.67 14.21
N GLN A 279 6.01 21.43 13.91
CA GLN A 279 7.04 21.15 12.90
C GLN A 279 6.48 20.29 11.77
N ILE A 280 6.07 19.05 12.06
CA ILE A 280 5.70 18.05 11.05
C ILE A 280 4.49 18.52 10.22
N ILE A 281 3.34 18.80 10.85
CA ILE A 281 2.13 19.20 10.12
C ILE A 281 2.37 20.48 9.30
N PRO A 282 2.95 21.56 9.86
CA PRO A 282 3.31 22.73 9.09
C PRO A 282 4.24 22.44 7.90
N GLN A 283 5.22 21.54 8.04
CA GLN A 283 6.11 21.11 6.95
C GLN A 283 5.34 20.47 5.79
N LEU A 284 4.50 19.50 6.10
CA LEU A 284 3.69 18.80 5.11
C LEU A 284 2.71 19.77 4.41
N MET A 285 2.11 20.70 5.16
CA MET A 285 1.27 21.77 4.58
C MET A 285 2.05 22.68 3.64
N ARG A 286 3.32 22.99 3.93
CA ARG A 286 4.17 23.78 3.03
C ARG A 286 4.37 23.04 1.70
N PHE A 287 4.63 21.73 1.72
CA PHE A 287 4.74 20.95 0.49
C PHE A 287 3.42 20.94 -0.29
N ALA A 288 2.29 20.71 0.40
CA ALA A 288 0.98 20.68 -0.23
C ALA A 288 0.64 22.03 -0.88
N SER A 289 0.90 23.14 -0.17
CA SER A 289 0.55 24.47 -0.66
C SER A 289 1.28 24.85 -1.96
N VAL A 290 2.55 24.50 -2.12
CA VAL A 290 3.37 24.84 -3.30
C VAL A 290 2.79 24.29 -4.61
N PHE A 291 2.20 23.10 -4.57
CA PHE A 291 1.62 22.45 -5.76
C PHE A 291 0.10 22.63 -5.87
N SER A 292 -0.53 23.19 -4.83
CA SER A 292 -1.96 23.44 -4.78
C SER A 292 -2.37 24.65 -5.64
N ILE A 293 -3.64 24.69 -6.06
CA ILE A 293 -4.26 25.81 -6.78
C ILE A 293 -4.28 27.13 -6.00
N ILE A 294 -4.05 27.08 -4.69
CA ILE A 294 -3.93 28.29 -3.86
C ILE A 294 -2.66 29.08 -4.15
N THR A 295 -1.63 28.43 -4.70
CA THR A 295 -0.39 29.07 -5.12
C THR A 295 -0.55 29.62 -6.54
N ASP A 296 0.01 30.81 -6.78
CA ASP A 296 0.05 31.44 -8.10
C ASP A 296 0.51 30.47 -9.20
N GLN A 297 -0.21 30.48 -10.32
CA GLN A 297 -0.02 29.54 -11.42
C GLN A 297 1.41 29.60 -11.99
N ASN A 298 1.97 30.80 -12.17
CA ASN A 298 3.31 30.95 -12.74
C ASN A 298 4.37 30.39 -11.80
N THR A 299 4.25 30.66 -10.50
CA THR A 299 5.15 30.13 -9.47
C THR A 299 5.10 28.60 -9.41
N ARG A 300 3.89 28.05 -9.44
CA ARG A 300 3.67 26.59 -9.46
C ARG A 300 4.26 25.95 -10.71
N GLU A 301 3.96 26.46 -11.89
CA GLU A 301 4.47 25.92 -13.16
C GLU A 301 5.99 26.02 -13.26
N THR A 302 6.58 27.11 -12.80
CA THR A 302 8.04 27.30 -12.77
C THR A 302 8.70 26.29 -11.82
N THR A 303 8.10 26.05 -10.65
CA THR A 303 8.59 25.05 -9.69
C THR A 303 8.53 23.64 -10.29
N ILE A 304 7.39 23.27 -10.89
CA ILE A 304 7.19 21.97 -11.54
C ILE A 304 8.23 21.76 -12.65
N LYS A 305 8.39 22.71 -13.57
CA LYS A 305 9.37 22.59 -14.67
C LYS A 305 10.80 22.39 -14.17
N LYS A 306 11.22 23.16 -13.16
CA LYS A 306 12.54 23.01 -12.53
C LYS A 306 12.74 21.66 -11.87
N TRP A 307 11.70 21.12 -11.24
CA TRP A 307 11.79 19.81 -10.59
C TRP A 307 11.83 18.69 -11.63
N ILE A 308 11.04 18.78 -12.70
CA ILE A 308 11.10 17.84 -13.82
C ILE A 308 12.49 17.82 -14.44
N GLU A 309 13.08 18.98 -14.70
CA GLU A 309 14.45 19.08 -15.21
C GLU A 309 15.44 18.34 -14.29
N LYS A 310 15.34 18.54 -12.97
CA LYS A 310 16.21 17.87 -11.99
C LYS A 310 15.98 16.36 -11.91
N ILE A 311 14.73 15.92 -12.01
CA ILE A 311 14.36 14.49 -12.08
C ILE A 311 15.03 13.86 -13.30
N LEU A 312 14.88 14.48 -14.47
CA LEU A 312 15.46 13.96 -15.73
C LEU A 312 16.99 13.95 -15.65
N ILE A 313 17.62 15.00 -15.12
CA ILE A 313 19.08 15.05 -14.91
C ILE A 313 19.53 13.93 -13.97
N TYR A 314 18.80 13.67 -12.88
CA TYR A 314 19.12 12.59 -11.95
C TYR A 314 19.03 11.22 -12.64
N ILE A 315 17.93 10.97 -13.34
CA ILE A 315 17.68 9.69 -14.02
C ILE A 315 18.71 9.45 -15.14
N ASN A 316 19.01 10.46 -15.96
CA ASN A 316 19.94 10.33 -17.08
C ASN A 316 21.41 10.19 -16.66
N LYS A 317 21.74 10.37 -15.37
CA LYS A 317 23.07 10.05 -14.85
C LYS A 317 23.26 8.54 -14.63
N ASP A 318 22.18 7.78 -14.51
CA ASP A 318 22.21 6.33 -14.32
C ASP A 318 21.50 5.61 -15.49
N SER A 319 22.30 4.96 -16.33
CA SER A 319 21.82 4.17 -17.47
C SER A 319 20.74 3.14 -17.11
N LYS A 320 20.73 2.61 -15.88
CA LYS A 320 19.69 1.66 -15.44
C LYS A 320 18.34 2.37 -15.22
N LEU A 321 18.36 3.56 -14.60
CA LEU A 321 17.14 4.34 -14.38
C LEU A 321 16.60 4.88 -15.70
N GLU A 322 17.47 5.34 -16.60
CA GLU A 322 17.10 5.77 -17.95
C GLU A 322 16.42 4.64 -18.75
N ALA A 323 17.03 3.46 -18.77
CA ALA A 323 16.47 2.28 -19.45
C ALA A 323 15.10 1.89 -18.88
N LYS A 324 14.97 1.89 -17.56
CA LYS A 324 13.71 1.59 -16.86
C LYS A 324 12.59 2.57 -17.19
N LEU A 325 12.89 3.87 -17.20
CA LEU A 325 11.90 4.88 -17.56
C LEU A 325 11.50 4.75 -19.04
N THR A 326 12.46 4.45 -19.91
CA THR A 326 12.22 4.15 -21.32
C THR A 326 11.30 2.94 -21.51
N GLU A 327 11.49 1.87 -20.72
CA GLU A 327 10.60 0.70 -20.72
C GLU A 327 9.17 1.07 -20.33
N TRP A 328 8.97 1.89 -19.30
CA TRP A 328 7.64 2.34 -18.89
C TRP A 328 6.90 3.07 -20.02
N ILE A 329 7.59 3.94 -20.75
CA ILE A 329 7.00 4.66 -21.89
C ILE A 329 6.67 3.72 -23.04
N ARG A 330 7.54 2.74 -23.32
CA ARG A 330 7.27 1.71 -24.35
C ARG A 330 6.13 0.78 -23.95
N GLU A 331 5.92 0.53 -22.66
CA GLU A 331 4.75 -0.22 -22.17
C GLU A 331 3.43 0.52 -22.42
N LEU A 332 3.44 1.85 -22.33
CA LEU A 332 2.29 2.70 -22.65
C LEU A 332 2.08 2.84 -24.15
N ASN A 333 3.16 3.06 -24.90
CA ASN A 333 3.14 3.23 -26.34
C ASN A 333 4.27 2.43 -27.02
N PRO A 334 4.01 1.16 -27.40
CA PRO A 334 5.02 0.28 -27.99
C PRO A 334 5.62 0.76 -29.33
N LYS A 335 4.96 1.72 -30.00
CA LYS A 335 5.37 2.25 -31.31
C LYS A 335 6.04 3.62 -31.21
N ILE A 336 6.31 4.11 -30.00
CA ILE A 336 6.95 5.40 -29.80
C ILE A 336 8.35 5.41 -30.44
N LYS A 337 8.71 6.51 -31.10
CA LYS A 337 10.05 6.71 -31.64
C LYS A 337 10.99 7.12 -30.49
N GLU A 338 12.22 6.65 -30.52
CA GLU A 338 13.22 6.94 -29.48
C GLU A 338 13.35 8.44 -29.16
N LYS A 339 13.43 9.26 -30.20
CA LYS A 339 13.55 10.72 -30.09
C LYS A 339 12.35 11.41 -29.44
N SER A 340 11.26 10.69 -29.19
CA SER A 340 10.03 11.22 -28.58
C SER A 340 9.83 10.74 -27.14
N ILE A 341 10.68 9.84 -26.64
CA ILE A 341 10.54 9.25 -25.31
C ILE A 341 10.70 10.31 -24.22
N ASP A 342 11.80 11.08 -24.24
CA ASP A 342 12.05 12.15 -23.27
C ASP A 342 10.92 13.17 -23.18
N ARG A 343 10.36 13.54 -24.34
CA ARG A 343 9.24 14.48 -24.41
C ARG A 343 7.96 13.90 -23.80
N GLU A 344 7.71 12.61 -24.00
CA GLU A 344 6.54 11.95 -23.40
C GLU A 344 6.72 11.79 -21.89
N ILE A 345 7.93 11.49 -21.43
CA ILE A 345 8.28 11.47 -19.99
C ILE A 345 8.00 12.83 -19.36
N GLU A 346 8.55 13.90 -19.94
CA GLU A 346 8.39 15.27 -19.44
C GLU A 346 6.91 15.63 -19.30
N LYS A 347 6.11 15.32 -20.33
CA LYS A 347 4.66 15.54 -20.35
C LYS A 347 3.92 14.73 -19.28
N LEU A 348 4.28 13.47 -19.07
CA LEU A 348 3.66 12.62 -18.04
C LEU A 348 4.01 13.11 -16.63
N LEU A 349 5.27 13.49 -16.40
CA LEU A 349 5.69 14.08 -15.12
C LEU A 349 4.96 15.39 -14.86
N GLU A 350 4.86 16.28 -15.85
CA GLU A 350 4.12 17.54 -15.73
C GLU A 350 2.65 17.31 -15.41
N THR A 351 2.02 16.36 -16.09
CA THR A 351 0.63 15.97 -15.82
C THR A 351 0.47 15.43 -14.40
N SER A 352 1.45 14.66 -13.91
CA SER A 352 1.43 14.04 -12.59
C SER A 352 1.57 15.03 -11.44
N PHE A 353 2.46 16.01 -11.55
CA PHE A 353 2.49 17.10 -10.57
C PHE A 353 1.16 17.86 -10.50
N LYS A 354 0.41 17.94 -11.61
CA LYS A 354 -0.86 18.68 -11.70
C LYS A 354 -2.09 17.88 -11.30
N THR A 355 -1.99 16.54 -11.21
CA THR A 355 -3.19 15.68 -11.09
C THR A 355 -3.03 14.48 -10.16
N ASN A 356 -1.80 14.04 -9.86
CA ASN A 356 -1.51 12.83 -9.11
C ASN A 356 -0.27 13.01 -8.22
N LEU A 357 -0.39 13.94 -7.26
CA LEU A 357 0.63 14.24 -6.26
C LEU A 357 0.17 13.74 -4.89
N ARG A 358 1.09 13.11 -4.17
CA ARG A 358 0.89 12.62 -2.81
C ARG A 358 2.04 13.09 -1.90
N ILE A 359 1.74 13.32 -0.64
CA ILE A 359 2.72 13.51 0.43
C ILE A 359 2.81 12.22 1.23
N MET A 360 4.02 11.74 1.44
CA MET A 360 4.32 10.53 2.18
C MET A 360 5.14 10.89 3.42
N LEU A 361 4.57 10.67 4.60
CA LEU A 361 5.29 10.82 5.87
C LEU A 361 5.80 9.46 6.30
N ILE A 362 7.10 9.32 6.51
CA ILE A 362 7.73 8.13 7.07
C ILE A 362 8.27 8.52 8.44
N ILE A 363 7.69 7.93 9.49
CA ILE A 363 7.94 8.34 10.88
C ILE A 363 8.11 7.16 11.82
N ASP A 364 8.79 7.33 12.95
CA ASP A 364 8.98 6.26 13.92
C ASP A 364 7.74 5.97 14.79
N GLU A 365 6.79 6.90 14.88
CA GLU A 365 5.54 6.73 15.62
C GLU A 365 4.43 7.65 15.09
N LEU A 366 3.25 7.08 14.82
CA LEU A 366 2.07 7.86 14.44
C LEU A 366 0.82 7.08 14.81
N THR A 367 -0.10 7.71 15.55
CA THR A 367 -1.38 7.06 15.86
C THR A 367 -2.34 7.16 14.67
N THR A 368 -3.33 6.27 14.61
CA THR A 368 -4.37 6.31 13.57
C THR A 368 -5.11 7.66 13.56
N GLU A 369 -5.42 8.22 14.73
CA GLU A 369 -6.07 9.53 14.86
C GLU A 369 -5.20 10.67 14.31
N GLN A 370 -3.90 10.63 14.59
CA GLN A 370 -2.94 11.59 14.04
C GLN A 370 -2.86 11.44 12.51
N LYS A 371 -2.74 10.21 12.00
CA LYS A 371 -2.71 9.92 10.56
C LYS A 371 -3.95 10.48 9.85
N VAL A 372 -5.15 10.26 10.39
CA VAL A 372 -6.41 10.79 9.85
C VAL A 372 -6.44 12.31 9.89
N THR A 373 -5.99 12.92 10.99
CA THR A 373 -5.93 14.38 11.14
C THR A 373 -5.04 15.00 10.06
N ILE A 374 -3.83 14.48 9.89
CA ILE A 374 -2.89 14.94 8.86
C ILE A 374 -3.49 14.73 7.47
N LYS A 375 -4.08 13.55 7.22
CA LYS A 375 -4.74 13.23 5.95
C LYS A 375 -5.80 14.27 5.59
N ASN A 376 -6.65 14.65 6.54
CA ASN A 376 -7.69 15.66 6.31
C ASN A 376 -7.10 17.05 6.01
N VAL A 377 -6.05 17.44 6.73
CA VAL A 377 -5.34 18.71 6.50
C VAL A 377 -4.73 18.74 5.11
N ILE A 378 -4.01 17.69 4.70
CA ILE A 378 -3.35 17.63 3.38
C ILE A 378 -4.39 17.50 2.25
N ASN A 379 -5.44 16.71 2.43
CA ASN A 379 -6.50 16.56 1.43
C ASN A 379 -7.30 17.86 1.20
N SER A 380 -7.21 18.85 2.09
CA SER A 380 -7.83 20.17 1.88
C SER A 380 -7.16 20.96 0.74
N PHE A 381 -5.91 20.64 0.40
CA PHE A 381 -5.18 21.25 -0.72
C PHE A 381 -5.56 20.56 -2.04
N LYS A 382 -5.83 21.36 -3.07
CA LYS A 382 -6.35 20.90 -4.37
C LYS A 382 -5.35 21.09 -5.49
N LEU A 383 -5.25 20.11 -6.38
CA LEU A 383 -4.44 20.13 -7.58
C LEU A 383 -5.19 20.80 -8.75
N GLY A 384 -4.53 20.95 -9.90
CA GLY A 384 -5.06 21.69 -11.05
C GLY A 384 -6.32 21.10 -11.70
N ASN A 385 -6.65 19.85 -11.38
CA ASN A 385 -7.85 19.12 -11.79
C ASN A 385 -8.90 19.01 -10.67
N ASP A 386 -8.81 19.85 -9.64
CA ASP A 386 -9.66 19.84 -8.42
C ASP A 386 -9.58 18.57 -7.56
N SER A 387 -8.71 17.61 -7.90
CA SER A 387 -8.43 16.48 -7.02
C SER A 387 -7.62 16.94 -5.80
N SER A 388 -7.84 16.28 -4.66
CA SER A 388 -7.04 16.56 -3.47
C SER A 388 -5.61 16.05 -3.62
N ILE A 389 -4.65 16.76 -3.04
CA ILE A 389 -3.31 16.20 -2.80
C ILE A 389 -3.46 15.05 -1.81
N GLY A 390 -2.97 13.86 -2.18
CA GLY A 390 -3.07 12.69 -1.32
C GLY A 390 -2.11 12.77 -0.13
N PHE A 391 -2.41 12.02 0.92
CA PHE A 391 -1.50 11.79 2.05
C PHE A 391 -1.43 10.31 2.40
N GLU A 392 -0.22 9.81 2.63
CA GLU A 392 0.04 8.50 3.21
C GLU A 392 1.06 8.61 4.33
N GLY A 393 0.84 7.86 5.41
CA GLY A 393 1.72 7.85 6.58
C GLY A 393 2.16 6.42 6.88
N TYR A 394 3.46 6.20 6.98
CA TYR A 394 4.07 4.91 7.30
C TYR A 394 4.83 5.00 8.60
N VAL A 395 4.59 4.05 9.51
CA VAL A 395 5.32 3.97 10.77
C VAL A 395 6.43 2.94 10.65
N ILE A 396 7.68 3.38 10.78
CA ILE A 396 8.85 2.50 10.74
C ILE A 396 9.35 2.22 12.16
N LYS A 397 9.55 0.96 12.50
CA LYS A 397 10.21 0.58 13.76
C LYS A 397 11.53 -0.11 13.47
N LEU A 398 12.57 0.31 14.19
CA LEU A 398 13.80 -0.46 14.31
C LEU A 398 13.59 -1.52 15.40
N ILE A 399 13.77 -2.78 15.05
CA ILE A 399 13.62 -3.90 15.98
C ILE A 399 14.92 -4.70 16.05
N GLN A 400 15.28 -5.12 17.25
CA GLN A 400 16.35 -6.08 17.49
C GLN A 400 15.73 -7.46 17.71
N LYS A 401 16.21 -8.43 16.95
CA LYS A 401 15.85 -9.83 17.12
C LYS A 401 16.62 -10.41 18.31
N LEU A 402 15.88 -11.00 19.23
CA LEU A 402 16.41 -11.71 20.38
C LEU A 402 16.36 -13.21 20.07
N LYS A 403 17.51 -13.80 19.73
CA LYS A 403 17.63 -15.24 19.54
C LYS A 403 17.72 -15.92 20.91
N ILE A 404 16.96 -17.00 21.09
CA ILE A 404 16.88 -17.73 22.37
C ILE A 404 18.23 -18.40 22.72
N ASN A 405 19.06 -18.74 21.71
CA ASN A 405 20.28 -19.55 21.88
C ASN A 405 21.58 -18.92 21.33
N GLU A 406 21.58 -17.67 20.85
CA GLU A 406 22.77 -17.02 20.27
C GLU A 406 22.87 -15.55 20.67
N MET A 407 24.07 -15.08 21.09
CA MET A 407 24.34 -13.68 21.44
C MET A 407 24.72 -12.80 20.22
N LEU A 408 24.11 -13.02 19.06
CA LEU A 408 24.30 -12.14 17.90
C LEU A 408 23.15 -11.13 17.81
N ALA A 409 23.48 -9.84 17.82
CA ALA A 409 22.52 -8.76 17.64
C ALA A 409 22.18 -8.63 16.14
N GLU A 410 21.02 -9.15 15.76
CA GLU A 410 20.43 -8.94 14.43
C GLU A 410 19.35 -7.86 14.54
N TYR A 411 19.32 -6.93 13.58
CA TYR A 411 18.33 -5.85 13.53
C TYR A 411 17.44 -6.03 12.30
N ALA A 412 16.19 -5.60 12.40
CA ALA A 412 15.27 -5.52 11.28
C ALA A 412 14.49 -4.20 11.33
N LEU A 413 13.98 -3.80 10.18
CA LEU A 413 13.02 -2.70 10.04
C LEU A 413 11.64 -3.29 9.78
N THR A 414 10.63 -2.71 10.39
CA THR A 414 9.23 -3.03 10.09
C THR A 414 8.48 -1.79 9.65
N VAL A 415 7.50 -1.98 8.76
CA VAL A 415 6.53 -0.97 8.33
C VAL A 415 5.19 -1.31 8.95
N GLN A 416 4.50 -0.29 9.43
CA GLN A 416 3.13 -0.34 9.92
C GLN A 416 2.28 0.71 9.23
#